data_AF-A0A942VKV8-F1
#
_entry.id   AF-A0A942VKV8-F1
#
_cell.length_a   1.000
_cell.length_b   1.000
_cell.length_c   1.000
_cell.angle_alpha   90.00
_cell.angle_beta   90.00
_cell.angle_gamma   90.00
#
_symmetry.space_group_name_H-M   'P 1'
#
loop_
_entity.id
_entity.type
_entity.pdbx_description
1 polymer ?
#
loop_
_entity_poly.entity_id
_entity_poly.type
_entity_poly.pdbx_seq_one_letter_code
_entity_poly.pdbx_strand_id
1 'polypeptide(L)'
;MKDRPITPQQVKALQAQFHKMGFSDEDRHGFISQFTSGRTDSTAGLTKEEAGLLLTRFNREEADRLRKQARALVKQIFSLSFRISCLNKNYTNDTEADFEMNKAKINQFCRTRSKFRKNLTEMSLEELKEVKRQFEAMARKEE
;
A
#
# COMPACT_ATOMS: atom_id res chain seq x y z
N MET A 1 -4.60 -20.09 -32.22
CA MET A 1 -3.31 -20.20 -31.51
C MET A 1 -3.44 -21.35 -30.51
N LYS A 2 -2.45 -22.22 -30.34
CA LYS A 2 -2.52 -23.29 -29.32
C LYS A 2 -2.34 -22.66 -27.94
N ASP A 3 -3.29 -22.89 -27.05
CA ASP A 3 -3.20 -22.44 -25.66
C ASP A 3 -2.00 -23.11 -24.98
N ARG A 4 -1.08 -22.29 -24.48
CA ARG A 4 0.12 -22.80 -23.81
C ARG A 4 -0.27 -23.16 -22.38
N PRO A 5 0.19 -24.32 -21.87
CA PRO A 5 -0.06 -24.65 -20.47
C PRO A 5 0.63 -23.64 -19.54
N ILE A 6 0.06 -23.44 -18.35
CA ILE A 6 0.68 -22.66 -17.28
C ILE A 6 2.09 -23.17 -16.94
N THR A 7 2.99 -22.26 -16.61
CA THR A 7 4.36 -22.61 -16.19
C THR A 7 4.43 -22.90 -14.68
N PRO A 8 5.36 -23.73 -14.20
CA PRO A 8 5.55 -23.99 -12.76
C PRO A 8 5.80 -22.71 -11.95
N GLN A 9 6.50 -21.72 -12.53
CA GLN A 9 6.72 -20.42 -11.90
C GLN A 9 5.42 -19.64 -11.71
N GLN A 10 4.53 -19.66 -12.71
CA GLN A 10 3.22 -19.01 -12.60
C GLN A 10 2.31 -19.71 -11.59
N VAL A 11 2.32 -21.04 -11.54
CA VAL A 11 1.58 -21.81 -10.50
C VAL A 11 2.03 -21.36 -9.11
N LYS A 12 3.35 -21.37 -8.86
CA LYS A 12 3.91 -20.96 -7.57
C LYS A 12 3.54 -19.50 -7.22
N ALA A 13 3.62 -18.60 -8.19
CA ALA A 13 3.28 -17.19 -7.99
C ALA A 13 1.79 -17.00 -7.67
N LEU A 14 0.89 -17.68 -8.38
CA LEU A 14 -0.55 -17.61 -8.12
C LEU A 14 -0.91 -18.18 -6.76
N GLN A 15 -0.35 -19.33 -6.39
CA GLN A 15 -0.56 -19.93 -5.07
C GLN A 15 -0.14 -18.98 -3.94
N ALA A 16 1.04 -18.34 -4.07
CA ALA A 16 1.49 -17.34 -3.11
C ALA A 16 0.54 -16.13 -3.03
N GLN A 17 -0.01 -15.68 -4.16
CA GLN A 17 -0.98 -14.58 -4.18
C GLN A 17 -2.31 -14.96 -3.53
N PHE A 18 -2.89 -16.12 -3.87
CA PHE A 18 -4.12 -16.60 -3.25
C PHE A 18 -3.99 -16.74 -1.73
N HIS A 19 -2.87 -17.29 -1.26
CA HIS A 19 -2.58 -17.40 0.17
C HIS A 19 -2.45 -16.02 0.83
N LYS A 20 -1.74 -15.07 0.20
CA LYS A 20 -1.59 -13.69 0.69
C LYS A 20 -2.92 -12.94 0.75
N MET A 21 -3.85 -13.26 -0.14
CA MET A 21 -5.20 -12.70 -0.16
C MET A 21 -6.16 -13.40 0.81
N GLY A 22 -5.74 -14.50 1.44
CA GLY A 22 -6.56 -15.25 2.40
C GLY A 22 -7.63 -16.14 1.76
N PHE A 23 -7.47 -16.51 0.49
CA PHE A 23 -8.38 -17.45 -0.16
C PHE A 23 -8.27 -18.83 0.48
N SER A 24 -9.42 -19.44 0.80
CA SER A 24 -9.48 -20.89 1.05
C SER A 24 -9.30 -21.67 -0.27
N ASP A 25 -9.11 -22.98 -0.17
CA ASP A 25 -9.04 -23.83 -1.37
C ASP A 25 -10.36 -23.81 -2.16
N GLU A 26 -11.51 -23.78 -1.47
CA GLU A 26 -12.84 -23.66 -2.11
C GLU A 26 -13.02 -22.29 -2.80
N ASP A 27 -12.64 -21.20 -2.14
CA ASP A 27 -12.70 -19.85 -2.74
C ASP A 27 -11.81 -19.78 -3.99
N ARG A 28 -10.63 -20.40 -3.94
CA ARG A 28 -9.72 -20.47 -5.07
C ARG A 28 -10.35 -21.24 -6.23
N HIS A 29 -10.93 -22.40 -5.96
CA HIS A 29 -11.56 -23.22 -7.00
C HIS A 29 -12.75 -22.52 -7.64
N GLY A 30 -13.64 -21.92 -6.83
CA GLY A 30 -14.75 -21.11 -7.30
C GLY A 30 -14.29 -19.92 -8.15
N PHE A 31 -13.26 -19.19 -7.70
CA PHE A 31 -12.69 -18.06 -8.42
C PHE A 31 -12.10 -18.47 -9.78
N ILE A 32 -11.32 -19.55 -9.84
CA ILE A 32 -10.70 -20.03 -11.08
C ILE A 32 -11.76 -20.54 -12.05
N SER A 33 -12.77 -21.26 -11.55
CA SER A 33 -13.92 -21.69 -12.34
C SER A 33 -14.65 -20.50 -12.94
N GLN A 34 -14.99 -19.48 -12.15
CA GLN A 34 -15.65 -18.26 -12.65
C GLN A 34 -14.77 -17.51 -13.66
N PHE A 35 -13.47 -17.37 -13.39
CA PHE A 35 -12.54 -16.66 -14.26
C PHE A 35 -12.35 -17.34 -15.62
N THR A 36 -12.40 -18.67 -15.65
CA THR A 36 -12.24 -19.48 -16.88
C THR A 36 -13.57 -19.90 -17.50
N SER A 37 -14.68 -19.31 -17.07
CA SER A 37 -16.04 -19.64 -17.53
C SER A 37 -16.37 -21.14 -17.41
N GLY A 38 -15.93 -21.76 -16.30
CA GLY A 38 -16.17 -23.17 -15.97
C GLY A 38 -15.22 -24.17 -16.61
N ARG A 39 -14.23 -23.73 -17.40
CA ARG A 39 -13.30 -24.65 -18.08
C ARG A 39 -12.40 -25.42 -17.11
N THR A 40 -11.98 -24.79 -16.02
CA THR A 40 -11.22 -25.44 -14.95
C THR A 40 -11.44 -24.71 -13.64
N ASP A 41 -11.32 -25.41 -12.52
CA ASP A 41 -11.30 -24.88 -11.17
C ASP A 41 -9.89 -24.92 -10.54
N SER A 42 -8.92 -25.53 -11.22
CA SER A 42 -7.57 -25.75 -10.69
C SER A 42 -6.57 -24.76 -11.27
N THR A 43 -5.59 -24.36 -10.47
CA THR A 43 -4.48 -23.51 -10.97
C THR A 43 -3.68 -24.20 -12.06
N ALA A 44 -3.58 -25.53 -12.04
CA ALA A 44 -2.87 -26.32 -13.05
C ALA A 44 -3.59 -26.36 -14.40
N GLY A 45 -4.91 -26.17 -14.42
CA GLY A 45 -5.71 -26.12 -15.65
C GLY A 45 -5.69 -24.77 -16.36
N LEU A 46 -5.07 -23.74 -15.78
CA LEU A 46 -4.94 -22.43 -16.40
C LEU A 46 -3.99 -22.47 -17.60
N THR A 47 -4.25 -21.60 -18.57
CA THR A 47 -3.30 -21.31 -19.65
C THR A 47 -2.22 -20.35 -19.15
N LYS A 48 -1.11 -20.28 -19.88
CA LYS A 48 -0.03 -19.32 -19.61
C LYS A 48 -0.56 -17.89 -19.65
N GLU A 49 -1.43 -17.58 -20.60
CA GLU A 49 -2.00 -16.26 -20.85
C GLU A 49 -2.95 -15.86 -19.71
N GLU A 50 -3.85 -16.76 -19.31
CA GLU A 50 -4.76 -16.58 -18.18
C GLU A 50 -4.02 -16.35 -16.86
N ALA A 51 -3.01 -17.18 -16.58
CA ALA A 51 -2.19 -17.02 -15.40
C ALA A 51 -1.44 -15.69 -15.38
N GLY A 52 -0.95 -15.23 -16.56
CA GLY A 52 -0.34 -13.92 -16.72
C GLY A 52 -1.31 -12.76 -16.45
N LEU A 53 -2.55 -12.89 -16.91
CA LEU A 53 -3.60 -11.89 -16.68
C LEU A 53 -3.96 -11.80 -15.19
N LEU A 54 -4.14 -12.94 -14.52
CA LEU A 54 -4.41 -12.99 -13.08
C LEU A 54 -3.27 -12.37 -12.26
N LEU A 55 -2.01 -12.75 -12.53
CA LEU A 55 -0.87 -12.19 -11.82
C LEU A 55 -0.76 -10.66 -12.02
N THR A 56 -1.00 -10.19 -13.24
CA THR A 56 -1.00 -8.74 -13.53
C THR A 56 -2.09 -8.02 -12.75
N ARG A 57 -3.30 -8.59 -12.72
CA ARG A 57 -4.44 -8.04 -11.96
C ARG A 57 -4.13 -8.00 -10.46
N PHE A 58 -3.67 -9.10 -9.88
CA PHE A 58 -3.33 -9.19 -8.46
C PHE A 58 -2.22 -8.20 -8.07
N ASN A 59 -1.17 -8.08 -8.88
CA ASN A 59 -0.10 -7.11 -8.64
C ASN A 59 -0.60 -5.66 -8.68
N ARG A 60 -1.53 -5.34 -9.60
CA ARG A 60 -2.14 -4.00 -9.68
C ARG A 60 -3.00 -3.71 -8.46
N GLU A 61 -3.89 -4.63 -8.08
CA GLU A 61 -4.74 -4.48 -6.90
C GLU A 61 -3.90 -4.30 -5.63
N GLU A 62 -2.80 -5.05 -5.51
CA GLU A 62 -1.86 -4.92 -4.39
C GLU A 62 -1.18 -3.55 -4.37
N ALA A 63 -0.65 -3.10 -5.51
CA ALA A 63 0.00 -1.80 -5.63
C ALA A 63 -0.98 -0.66 -5.26
N ASP A 64 -2.22 -0.75 -5.71
CA ASP A 64 -3.25 0.25 -5.41
C ASP A 64 -3.65 0.23 -3.93
N ARG A 65 -3.71 -0.97 -3.31
CA ARG A 65 -3.92 -1.11 -1.85
C ARG A 65 -2.80 -0.44 -1.06
N LEU A 66 -1.54 -0.72 -1.41
CA LEU A 66 -0.37 -0.13 -0.75
C LEU A 66 -0.36 1.40 -0.90
N ARG A 67 -0.67 1.92 -2.09
CA ARG A 67 -0.78 3.37 -2.35
C ARG A 67 -1.88 4.01 -1.49
N LYS A 68 -3.05 3.38 -1.38
CA LYS A 68 -4.15 3.87 -0.53
C LYS A 68 -3.74 3.93 0.94
N GLN A 69 -3.08 2.88 1.45
CA GLN A 69 -2.59 2.85 2.83
C GLN A 69 -1.52 3.93 3.09
N ALA A 70 -0.56 4.10 2.17
CA ALA A 70 0.45 5.15 2.29
C ALA A 70 -0.18 6.55 2.33
N ARG A 71 -1.15 6.83 1.45
CA ARG A 71 -1.91 8.10 1.45
C ARG A 71 -2.65 8.33 2.77
N ALA A 72 -3.27 7.28 3.33
CA ALA A 72 -3.97 7.40 4.61
C ALA A 72 -3.01 7.74 5.75
N LEU A 73 -1.83 7.10 5.81
CA LEU A 73 -0.80 7.41 6.80
C LEU A 73 -0.28 8.84 6.66
N VAL A 74 0.01 9.28 5.43
CA VAL A 74 0.43 10.67 5.16
C VAL A 74 -0.60 11.68 5.67
N LYS A 75 -1.90 11.44 5.41
CA LYS A 75 -2.98 12.30 5.93
C LYS A 75 -3.02 12.33 7.46
N GLN A 76 -2.84 11.19 8.12
CA GLN A 76 -2.81 11.10 9.58
C GLN A 76 -1.60 11.83 10.17
N ILE A 77 -0.41 11.67 9.58
CA ILE A 77 0.81 12.40 9.97
C ILE A 77 0.60 13.91 9.80
N PHE A 78 0.02 14.32 8.68
CA PHE A 78 -0.30 15.72 8.41
C PHE A 78 -1.25 16.29 9.48
N SER A 79 -2.33 15.58 9.80
CA SER A 79 -3.26 15.99 10.86
C SER A 79 -2.58 16.06 12.24
N LEU A 80 -1.77 15.06 12.60
CA LEU A 80 -1.04 15.05 13.88
C LEU A 80 -0.06 16.22 14.01
N SER A 81 0.51 16.71 12.90
CA SER A 81 1.45 17.83 12.92
C SER A 81 0.85 19.12 13.52
N PHE A 82 -0.47 19.32 13.38
CA PHE A 82 -1.19 20.46 13.96
C PHE A 82 -1.44 20.34 15.46
N ARG A 83 -0.99 19.26 16.09
CA ARG A 83 -1.05 19.09 17.55
C ARG A 83 0.32 19.29 18.20
N ILE A 84 1.38 19.39 17.41
CA ILE A 84 2.77 19.38 17.88
C ILE A 84 3.32 20.80 17.83
N SER A 85 3.75 21.34 18.97
CA SER A 85 4.14 22.76 19.09
C SER A 85 5.35 23.10 18.23
N CYS A 86 6.32 22.20 18.12
CA CYS A 86 7.49 22.40 17.26
C CYS A 86 7.25 22.17 15.76
N LEU A 87 5.98 21.97 15.35
CA LEU A 87 5.56 21.79 13.97
C LEU A 87 4.45 22.79 13.61
N ASN A 88 3.20 22.32 13.49
CA ASN A 88 2.12 23.07 12.85
C ASN A 88 1.04 23.53 13.84
N LYS A 89 1.20 23.35 15.17
CA LYS A 89 0.16 23.63 16.18
C LYS A 89 -0.43 25.04 16.13
N ASN A 90 0.39 26.04 15.82
CA ASN A 90 -0.03 27.44 15.77
C ASN A 90 -0.13 27.96 14.32
N TYR A 91 -0.19 27.07 13.33
CA TYR A 91 -0.29 27.45 11.91
C TYR A 91 -1.67 27.11 11.36
N THR A 92 -2.15 27.96 10.46
CA THR A 92 -3.39 27.75 9.70
C THR A 92 -3.17 26.75 8.57
N ASN A 93 -4.26 26.33 7.93
CA ASN A 93 -4.24 25.52 6.71
C ASN A 93 -5.34 25.98 5.73
N ASP A 94 -5.61 27.28 5.71
CA ASP A 94 -6.76 27.88 5.04
C ASP A 94 -6.45 28.23 3.58
N THR A 95 -5.17 28.44 3.27
CA THR A 95 -4.70 28.75 1.92
C THR A 95 -3.84 27.62 1.35
N GLU A 96 -3.71 27.58 0.03
CA GLU A 96 -2.77 26.65 -0.64
C GLU A 96 -1.32 26.90 -0.20
N ALA A 97 -0.96 28.16 0.04
CA ALA A 97 0.37 28.52 0.55
C ALA A 97 0.62 27.95 1.96
N ASP A 98 -0.38 28.02 2.84
CA ASP A 98 -0.30 27.42 4.18
C ASP A 98 -0.13 25.89 4.08
N PHE A 99 -0.91 25.27 3.19
CA PHE A 99 -0.84 23.83 2.97
C PHE A 99 0.54 23.39 2.48
N GLU A 100 1.12 24.08 1.51
CA GLU A 100 2.47 23.79 1.01
C GLU A 100 3.55 24.07 2.07
N MET A 101 3.43 25.15 2.85
CA MET A 101 4.33 25.42 3.97
C MET A 101 4.29 24.31 5.03
N ASN A 102 3.09 23.86 5.40
CA ASN A 102 2.90 22.80 6.40
C ASN A 102 3.49 21.47 5.93
N LYS A 103 3.36 21.14 4.63
CA LYS A 103 4.06 20.00 4.01
C LYS A 103 5.57 20.17 4.10
N ALA A 104 6.10 21.34 3.76
CA ALA A 104 7.53 21.63 3.77
C ALA A 104 8.13 21.46 5.17
N LYS A 105 7.43 21.90 6.22
CA LYS A 105 7.86 21.71 7.62
C LYS A 105 7.90 20.24 8.02
N ILE A 106 6.89 19.46 7.64
CA ILE A 106 6.89 18.01 7.91
C ILE A 106 8.06 17.34 7.18
N ASN A 107 8.32 17.70 5.92
CA ASN A 107 9.46 17.18 5.16
C ASN A 107 10.79 17.58 5.80
N GLN A 108 10.94 18.84 6.23
CA GLN A 108 12.13 19.32 6.91
C GLN A 108 12.36 18.58 8.23
N PHE A 109 11.30 18.35 9.01
CA PHE A 109 11.35 17.53 10.21
C PHE A 109 11.80 16.10 9.87
N CYS A 110 11.22 15.48 8.85
CA CYS A 110 11.59 14.11 8.46
C CYS A 110 13.07 14.02 8.06
N ARG A 111 13.59 15.01 7.33
CA ARG A 111 15.01 15.08 6.95
C ARG A 111 15.95 15.26 8.14
N THR A 112 15.53 16.02 9.16
CA THR A 112 16.42 16.47 10.24
C THR A 112 16.23 15.75 11.58
N ARG A 113 15.08 15.13 11.81
CA ARG A 113 14.69 14.56 13.12
C ARG A 113 14.15 13.13 13.03
N SER A 114 13.70 12.67 11.86
CA SER A 114 13.36 11.25 11.71
C SER A 114 14.61 10.40 11.47
N LYS A 115 14.51 9.10 11.74
CA LYS A 115 15.55 8.11 11.44
C LYS A 115 15.85 8.02 9.93
N PHE A 116 14.88 8.29 9.07
CA PHE A 116 14.96 8.01 7.63
C PHE A 116 15.60 9.13 6.81
N ARG A 117 15.67 10.35 7.35
CA ARG A 117 16.41 11.48 6.75
C ARG A 117 15.99 11.84 5.30
N LYS A 118 14.73 11.60 4.95
CA LYS A 118 14.17 11.86 3.60
C LYS A 118 12.77 12.47 3.65
N ASN A 119 12.22 12.84 2.49
CA ASN A 119 10.86 13.39 2.42
C ASN A 119 9.79 12.34 2.76
N LEU A 120 8.64 12.80 3.26
CA LEU A 120 7.52 11.92 3.58
C LEU A 120 7.01 11.15 2.36
N THR A 121 7.03 11.77 1.18
CA THR A 121 6.59 11.16 -0.10
C THR A 121 7.56 10.11 -0.66
N GLU A 122 8.80 10.07 -0.17
CA GLU A 122 9.84 9.12 -0.57
C GLU A 122 9.93 7.91 0.38
N MET A 123 9.08 7.90 1.41
CA MET A 123 9.04 6.83 2.40
C MET A 123 8.19 5.65 1.94
N SER A 124 8.67 4.46 2.25
CA SER A 124 7.91 3.21 2.15
C SER A 124 6.81 3.17 3.21
N LEU A 125 5.87 2.23 3.06
CA LEU A 125 4.75 2.08 3.97
C LEU A 125 5.19 1.84 5.42
N GLU A 126 6.23 1.05 5.65
CA GLU A 126 6.73 0.76 7.00
C GLU A 126 7.40 1.98 7.63
N GLU A 127 8.19 2.73 6.84
CA GLU A 127 8.79 3.98 7.29
C GLU A 127 7.72 5.02 7.67
N LEU A 128 6.63 5.11 6.89
CA LEU A 128 5.49 5.98 7.20
C LEU A 128 4.79 5.57 8.51
N LYS A 129 4.65 4.26 8.78
CA LYS A 129 4.08 3.78 10.06
C LYS A 129 4.95 4.18 11.24
N GLU A 130 6.27 4.08 11.11
CA GLU A 130 7.21 4.50 12.16
C GLU A 130 7.17 6.02 12.39
N VAL A 131 7.19 6.82 11.33
CA VAL A 131 7.06 8.29 11.45
C VAL A 131 5.73 8.66 12.09
N LYS A 132 4.64 8.00 11.71
CA LYS A 132 3.34 8.21 12.37
C LYS A 132 3.42 7.95 13.86
N ARG A 133 4.00 6.82 14.31
CA ARG A 133 4.16 6.53 15.74
C ARG A 133 4.99 7.60 16.46
N GLN A 134 6.03 8.12 15.81
CA GLN A 134 6.83 9.24 16.35
C GLN A 134 5.95 10.49 16.55
N PHE A 135 5.15 10.87 15.54
CA PHE A 135 4.25 12.03 15.61
C PHE A 135 3.17 11.83 16.68
N GLU A 136 2.60 10.63 16.79
CA GLU A 136 1.64 10.32 17.86
C GLU A 136 2.27 10.46 19.25
N ALA A 137 3.51 9.99 19.44
CA ALA A 137 4.21 10.13 20.71
C ALA A 137 4.51 11.59 21.05
N MET A 138 4.83 12.42 20.05
CA MET A 138 5.02 13.86 20.25
C MET A 138 3.70 14.55 20.57
N ALA A 139 2.64 14.28 19.81
CA ALA A 139 1.32 14.87 20.01
C ALA A 139 0.69 14.50 21.37
N ARG A 140 1.01 13.32 21.93
CA ARG A 140 0.59 12.92 23.29
C ARG A 140 1.33 13.65 24.41
N LYS A 141 2.54 14.18 24.16
CA LYS A 141 3.28 14.97 25.16
C LYS A 141 2.78 16.41 25.26
N GLU A 142 1.91 16.80 24.35
CA GLU A 142 1.35 18.14 24.21
C GLU A 142 -0.07 18.23 24.79
N GLU A 143 -0.61 17.09 25.23
CA GLU A 143 -1.84 16.92 26.04
C GLU A 143 -1.49 16.96 27.53
#